data_AF-A0ABD6PHW7-F1
#
_entry.id   AF-A0ABD6PHW7-F1
#
_cell.length_a   1.000
_cell.length_b   1.000
_cell.length_c   1.000
_cell.angle_alpha   90.00
_cell.angle_beta   90.00
_cell.angle_gamma   90.00
#
_symmetry.space_group_name_H-M   'P 1'
#
loop_
_entity.id
_entity.type
_entity.pdbx_description
1 polymer ?
#
loop_
_entity_poly.entity_id
_entity_poly.type
_entity_poly.pdbx_seq_one_letter_code
_entity_poly.pdbx_strand_id
1 'polypeptide(L)' 'MPKSWSKAKREQYVGQPHQQKPDKDNLEKALLDAVFDEDSHVWDGRVTKIWGETGQIIIGEAT' A
#
# COMPACT_ATOMS: atom_id res chain seq x y z
N MET A 1 0.02 9.75 -5.39
CA MET A 1 -1.22 10.40 -5.90
C MET A 1 -1.00 10.85 -7.34
N PRO A 2 -2.04 10.98 -8.20
CA PRO A 2 -1.86 11.48 -9.56
C PRO A 2 -1.36 12.92 -9.59
N LYS A 3 -0.39 13.21 -10.47
CA LYS A 3 0.16 14.57 -10.64
C LYS A 3 -0.88 15.58 -11.13
N SER A 4 -1.95 15.11 -11.76
CA SER A 4 -3.07 15.92 -12.26
C SER A 4 -4.01 16.43 -11.16
N TRP A 5 -3.88 15.95 -9.92
CA TRP A 5 -4.73 16.43 -8.83
C TRP A 5 -4.31 17.83 -8.38
N SER A 6 -5.31 18.68 -8.13
CA SER A 6 -5.10 19.98 -7.51
C SER A 6 -4.53 19.83 -6.09
N LYS A 7 -3.88 20.89 -5.59
CA LYS A 7 -3.34 20.92 -4.22
C LYS A 7 -4.40 20.56 -3.17
N ALA A 8 -5.57 21.21 -3.24
CA ALA A 8 -6.67 20.95 -2.30
C ALA A 8 -7.15 19.49 -2.33
N LYS A 9 -7.23 18.88 -3.51
CA LYS A 9 -7.62 17.46 -3.62
C LYS A 9 -6.54 16.54 -3.03
N ARG A 10 -5.26 16.86 -3.20
CA ARG A 10 -4.17 16.08 -2.58
C ARG A 10 -4.24 16.17 -1.06
N GLU A 11 -4.43 17.36 -0.51
CA GLU A 11 -4.59 17.60 0.94
C GLU A 11 -5.81 16.89 1.52
N GLN A 12 -6.91 16.79 0.77
CA GLN A 12 -8.11 16.07 1.21
C GLN A 12 -7.88 14.55 1.30
N TYR A 13 -7.10 13.98 0.38
CA TYR A 13 -6.98 12.53 0.25
C TYR A 13 -5.71 11.94 0.84
N VAL A 14 -4.68 12.74 1.14
CA VAL A 14 -3.44 12.24 1.75
C VAL A 14 -3.75 11.46 3.04
N GLY A 15 -3.19 10.26 3.16
CA GLY A 15 -3.44 9.35 4.29
C GLY A 15 -4.80 8.66 4.31
N GLN A 16 -5.73 9.03 3.41
CA GLN A 16 -7.03 8.38 3.31
C GLN A 16 -6.94 7.03 2.59
N PRO A 17 -7.92 6.12 2.81
CA PRO A 17 -7.96 4.84 2.13
C PRO A 17 -7.91 4.97 0.59
N HIS A 18 -7.03 4.21 -0.04
CA HIS A 18 -6.92 4.15 -1.50
C HIS A 18 -7.67 2.93 -2.03
N GLN A 19 -8.90 3.13 -2.50
CA GLN A 19 -9.80 2.05 -2.95
C GLN A 19 -9.71 1.70 -4.44
N GLN A 20 -8.84 2.35 -5.21
CA GLN A 20 -8.63 2.00 -6.63
C GLN A 20 -7.69 0.80 -6.77
N LYS A 21 -7.87 0.02 -7.85
CA LYS A 21 -7.01 -1.13 -8.20
C LYS A 21 -5.54 -0.72 -8.44
N PRO A 22 -4.56 -1.63 -8.29
CA PRO A 22 -4.70 -3.02 -7.79
C PRO A 22 -5.16 -3.07 -6.34
N ASP A 23 -5.81 -4.13 -5.89
CA ASP A 23 -6.35 -4.19 -4.52
C ASP A 23 -5.21 -4.38 -3.50
N LYS A 24 -5.50 -4.17 -2.19
CA LYS A 24 -4.48 -4.24 -1.12
C LYS A 24 -3.76 -5.58 -1.11
N ASP A 25 -4.52 -6.66 -1.21
CA ASP A 25 -4.06 -8.04 -1.20
C ASP A 25 -3.15 -8.36 -2.40
N ASN A 26 -3.39 -7.75 -3.57
CA ASN A 26 -2.50 -7.91 -4.72
C ASN A 26 -1.12 -7.29 -4.46
N LEU A 27 -1.07 -6.13 -3.79
CA LEU A 27 0.19 -5.48 -3.43
C LEU A 27 0.94 -6.28 -2.37
N GLU A 28 0.23 -6.79 -1.37
CA GLU A 28 0.77 -7.67 -0.33
C GLU A 28 1.34 -8.96 -0.95
N LYS A 29 0.56 -9.64 -1.80
CA LYS A 29 1.01 -10.82 -2.52
C LYS A 29 2.23 -10.55 -3.38
N ALA A 30 2.24 -9.48 -4.16
CA ALA A 30 3.38 -9.14 -5.01
C ALA A 30 4.66 -8.84 -4.20
N LEU A 31 4.53 -8.31 -2.98
CA LEU A 31 5.66 -8.14 -2.08
C LEU A 31 6.17 -9.50 -1.57
N LEU A 32 5.28 -10.36 -1.07
CA LEU A 32 5.65 -11.67 -0.53
C LEU A 32 6.32 -12.55 -1.59
N ASP A 33 5.70 -12.64 -2.78
CA ASP A 33 6.23 -13.37 -3.94
C ASP A 33 7.62 -12.84 -4.39
N ALA A 34 7.94 -11.56 -4.11
CA ALA A 34 9.22 -10.95 -4.48
C ALA A 34 10.32 -11.12 -3.41
N VAL A 35 9.93 -11.30 -2.15
CA VAL A 35 10.87 -11.41 -1.01
C VAL A 35 11.16 -12.86 -0.66
N PHE A 36 10.19 -13.76 -0.84
CA PHE A 36 10.28 -15.15 -0.45
C PHE A 36 9.98 -16.07 -1.63
N ASP A 37 10.79 -17.13 -1.77
CA ASP A 37 10.49 -18.24 -2.68
C ASP A 37 9.30 -19.08 -2.16
N GLU A 38 9.11 -19.14 -0.83
CA GLU A 38 7.95 -19.73 -0.15
C GLU A 38 7.51 -18.83 1.03
N ASP A 39 6.35 -18.21 0.91
CA ASP A 39 5.81 -17.24 1.88
C ASP A 39 4.88 -17.86 2.94
N SER A 40 4.73 -19.20 2.95
CA SER A 40 3.82 -19.93 3.86
C SER A 40 4.08 -19.70 5.35
N HIS A 41 5.30 -19.28 5.69
CA HIS A 41 5.71 -18.93 7.05
C HIS A 41 5.18 -17.56 7.52
N VAL A 42 4.69 -16.71 6.61
CA VAL A 42 4.04 -15.44 6.90
C VAL A 42 2.53 -15.68 7.07
N TRP A 43 2.13 -16.07 8.28
CA TRP A 43 0.74 -16.43 8.59
C TRP A 43 -0.09 -15.29 9.19
N ASP A 44 0.56 -14.22 9.66
CA ASP A 44 -0.09 -13.01 10.20
C ASP A 44 0.58 -11.76 9.65
N GLY A 45 -0.22 -10.71 9.46
CA GLY A 45 0.23 -9.43 8.93
C GLY A 45 -0.88 -8.39 8.92
N ARG A 46 -0.48 -7.13 9.06
CA ARG A 46 -1.37 -5.98 8.88
C ARG A 46 -0.88 -5.13 7.73
N VAL A 47 -1.76 -4.93 6.76
CA VAL A 47 -1.50 -4.06 5.61
C VAL A 47 -2.62 -3.04 5.52
N THR A 48 -2.27 -1.81 5.17
CA THR A 48 -3.21 -0.76 4.82
C THR A 48 -2.79 -0.13 3.51
N LYS A 49 -3.76 0.22 2.67
CA LYS A 49 -3.51 0.90 1.39
C LYS A 49 -4.05 2.32 1.47
N ILE A 50 -3.15 3.29 1.43
CA ILE A 50 -3.48 4.72 1.59
C ILE A 50 -2.94 5.55 0.43
N TRP A 51 -3.54 6.72 0.21
CA TRP A 51 -3.00 7.70 -0.71
C TRP A 51 -1.74 8.35 -0.13
N GLY A 52 -0.59 8.02 -0.73
CA GLY A 52 0.69 8.70 -0.49
C GLY A 52 1.06 9.65 -1.62
N GLU A 53 2.04 10.52 -1.38
CA GLU A 53 2.61 11.40 -2.40
C GLU A 53 3.31 10.58 -3.49
N THR A 54 4.22 9.71 -3.07
CA THR A 54 4.92 8.71 -3.88
C THR A 54 4.26 7.34 -3.76
N GLY A 55 4.26 6.58 -4.86
CA GLY A 55 3.88 5.16 -4.81
C GLY A 55 5.03 4.35 -4.24
N GLN A 56 4.78 3.67 -3.11
CA GLN A 56 5.79 2.89 -2.39
C GLN A 56 5.11 1.88 -1.46
N ILE A 57 5.87 0.84 -1.07
CA ILE A 57 5.51 -0.10 -0.01
C ILE A 57 6.43 0.22 1.18
N ILE A 58 5.85 0.37 2.37
CA ILE A 58 6.58 0.64 3.61
C ILE A 58 6.39 -0.57 4.52
N ILE A 59 7.50 -1.12 5.02
CA ILE A 59 7.52 -2.26 5.95
C ILE A 59 7.97 -1.71 7.31
N GLY A 60 7.27 -2.10 8.37
CA GLY A 60 7.57 -1.66 9.73
C GLY A 60 7.01 -2.63 10.76
N GLU A 61 7.34 -2.40 12.02
CA GLU A 61 6.87 -3.21 13.13
C GLU A 61 5.37 -2.98 13.39
N ALA A 62 4.66 -4.05 13.76
CA ALA A 62 3.28 -3.94 14.21
C ALA A 62 3.27 -3.38 15.65
N THR A 63 2.78 -2.16 15.81
CA THR A 63 2.50 -1.53 17.12
C THR A 63 1.09 -1.79 17.60
#